data_AF-A0A328UFE1-F1
#
_entry.id   AF-A0A328UFE1-F1
#
_cell.length_a   1.000
_cell.length_b   1.000
_cell.length_c   1.000
_cell.angle_alpha   90.00
_cell.angle_beta   90.00
_cell.angle_gamma   90.00
#
_symmetry.space_group_name_H-M   'P 1'
#
loop_
_entity.id
_entity.type
_entity.pdbx_description
1 polymer ?
#
loop_
_entity_poly.entity_id
_entity_poly.type
_entity_poly.pdbx_seq_one_letter_code
_entity_poly.pdbx_strand_id
1 'polypeptide(L)'
;MKERTLKTKLLTVLLTLCLALSIVPITAFADSGAYAVKFYPGDYGTMTKNDQIPFVYYGIDDDVNKPYYYKLHVSETETFGFAGSIMDTLLPNQGYEFAYWTADATVYRVGSDTAIPAGTALSSDQILNGVTVKSDVTFTAHFRQISEYPEDSEITTVEIIGATLSYNPGDAPRATAAVAAADQGKYRIADECWQELNENDVAVAVWHSDDGAYSTLPTITAFESGKKYVYSILLMPEREYDFGREVAATVNGSTVTAVPATDGYLSLPNVKTMIPTESDNPAAIDLIEINDVTVSFKDGDKPVFTGSVSDDAAYAFRCEWWSLDSDTGILSTEPEWGGDIYNKKITAFEAGKTYHYGVYVTAYTADISPDAKLKINGREVEYTRIGDESDTQSFWVETDLTMTPISYGHTHSYGTDWKYDSTNHWHECSCGDKSDLTAHSFKWLVDKEATAAEKGSKHEECSVCGYKKAAVEIPATSSGNGSADRPAKPGNTSSPQTGDNSRLALWFAVLCISGGVLTVLGIASRKKSKNALK
;
A
#
# COMPACT_ATOMS: atom_id res chain seq x y z
N MET A 1 -4.09 -23.90 -96.51
CA MET A 1 -5.42 -24.54 -96.58
C MET A 1 -5.63 -25.57 -95.45
N LYS A 2 -5.28 -25.22 -94.19
CA LYS A 2 -5.35 -26.13 -93.02
C LYS A 2 -5.97 -25.51 -91.76
N GLU A 3 -6.26 -24.21 -91.74
CA GLU A 3 -6.86 -23.53 -90.57
C GLU A 3 -8.39 -23.40 -90.58
N ARG A 4 -9.04 -23.56 -91.74
CA ARG A 4 -10.51 -23.46 -91.82
C ARG A 4 -11.24 -24.71 -91.32
N THR A 5 -10.60 -25.87 -91.33
CA THR A 5 -11.23 -27.16 -90.98
C THR A 5 -11.22 -27.47 -89.48
N LEU A 6 -10.39 -26.79 -88.67
CA LEU A 6 -10.30 -27.01 -87.23
C LEU A 6 -11.42 -26.27 -86.47
N LYS A 7 -11.74 -25.03 -86.89
CA LYS A 7 -12.82 -24.23 -86.27
C LYS A 7 -14.21 -24.84 -86.49
N THR A 8 -14.45 -25.47 -87.65
CA THR A 8 -15.75 -26.11 -87.92
C THR A 8 -15.94 -27.36 -87.07
N LYS A 9 -14.90 -28.18 -86.87
CA LYS A 9 -15.01 -29.39 -86.04
C LYS A 9 -15.23 -29.09 -84.55
N LEU A 10 -14.60 -28.03 -84.02
CA LEU A 10 -14.82 -27.62 -82.62
C LEU A 10 -16.24 -27.07 -82.41
N LEU A 11 -16.77 -26.32 -83.37
CA LEU A 11 -18.12 -25.78 -83.32
C LEU A 11 -19.18 -26.88 -83.45
N THR A 12 -18.95 -27.89 -84.30
CA THR A 12 -19.84 -29.05 -84.42
C THR A 12 -19.85 -29.88 -83.14
N VAL A 13 -18.70 -30.09 -82.49
CA VAL A 13 -18.61 -30.80 -81.20
C VAL A 13 -19.33 -30.05 -80.09
N LEU A 14 -19.18 -28.71 -80.02
CA LEU A 14 -19.88 -27.89 -79.03
C LEU A 14 -21.40 -27.89 -79.24
N LEU A 15 -21.87 -27.83 -80.49
CA LEU A 15 -23.30 -27.89 -80.81
C LEU A 15 -23.91 -29.27 -80.53
N THR A 16 -23.19 -30.37 -80.79
CA THR A 16 -23.65 -31.71 -80.39
C THR A 16 -23.64 -31.91 -78.88
N LEU A 17 -22.71 -31.27 -78.14
CA LEU A 17 -22.71 -31.31 -76.68
C LEU A 17 -23.88 -30.50 -76.09
N CYS A 18 -24.21 -29.34 -76.69
CA CYS A 18 -25.38 -28.55 -76.32
C CYS A 18 -26.72 -29.23 -76.66
N LEU A 19 -26.80 -30.01 -77.75
CA LEU A 19 -28.00 -30.78 -78.10
C LEU A 19 -28.14 -32.11 -77.33
N ALA A 20 -27.03 -32.67 -76.81
CA ALA A 20 -27.08 -33.85 -75.95
C ALA A 20 -27.41 -33.52 -74.48
N LEU A 21 -27.11 -32.29 -74.03
CA LEU A 21 -27.51 -31.77 -72.71
C LEU A 21 -28.96 -31.28 -72.64
N SER A 22 -29.67 -31.20 -73.78
CA SER A 22 -31.07 -30.74 -73.84
C SER A 22 -32.11 -31.85 -73.94
N ILE A 23 -31.71 -33.13 -73.88
CA ILE A 23 -32.63 -34.27 -73.85
C ILE A 23 -32.40 -35.08 -72.58
N VAL A 24 -32.95 -34.57 -71.47
CA VAL A 24 -33.31 -35.39 -70.31
C VAL A 24 -34.83 -35.56 -70.37
N PRO A 25 -35.38 -36.77 -70.23
CA PRO A 25 -36.83 -36.97 -70.23
C PRO A 25 -37.46 -36.15 -69.10
N ILE A 26 -38.41 -35.30 -69.47
CA ILE A 26 -39.36 -34.69 -68.55
C ILE A 26 -40.23 -35.83 -68.00
N THR A 27 -39.75 -36.49 -66.95
CA THR A 27 -40.68 -37.08 -65.99
C THR A 27 -41.29 -35.89 -65.26
N ALA A 28 -42.58 -35.68 -65.50
CA ALA A 28 -43.40 -34.73 -64.77
C ALA A 28 -43.32 -35.06 -63.27
N PHE A 29 -42.40 -34.41 -62.56
CA PHE A 29 -42.73 -33.93 -61.24
C PHE A 29 -43.64 -32.74 -61.47
N ALA A 30 -44.89 -32.87 -61.04
CA ALA A 30 -45.73 -31.72 -60.78
C ALA A 30 -45.05 -30.95 -59.64
N ASP A 31 -44.10 -30.09 -59.98
CA ASP A 31 -43.68 -29.00 -59.11
C ASP A 31 -44.89 -28.07 -59.08
N SER A 32 -45.66 -28.19 -58.00
CA SER A 32 -46.83 -27.38 -57.73
C SER A 32 -46.38 -25.93 -57.81
N GLY A 33 -46.79 -25.24 -58.88
CA GLY A 33 -46.42 -23.85 -59.11
C GLY A 33 -46.63 -23.06 -57.83
N ALA A 34 -45.55 -22.48 -57.30
CA ALA A 34 -45.61 -21.55 -56.19
C ALA A 34 -46.47 -20.36 -56.63
N TYR A 35 -47.71 -20.35 -56.18
CA TYR A 35 -48.61 -19.21 -56.30
C TYR A 35 -48.11 -18.12 -55.36
N ALA A 36 -47.38 -17.15 -55.90
CA ALA A 36 -47.03 -15.94 -55.17
C ALA A 36 -48.24 -14.99 -55.15
N VAL A 37 -48.93 -14.92 -54.01
CA VAL A 37 -49.90 -13.85 -53.73
C VAL A 37 -49.13 -12.68 -53.11
N LYS A 38 -49.19 -11.50 -53.74
CA LYS A 38 -48.60 -10.26 -53.21
C LYS A 38 -49.53 -9.67 -52.14
N PHE A 39 -48.98 -9.29 -50.99
CA PHE A 39 -49.70 -8.51 -49.97
C PHE A 39 -49.05 -7.15 -49.80
N TYR A 40 -49.87 -6.09 -49.67
CA TYR A 40 -49.41 -4.74 -49.35
C TYR A 40 -49.74 -4.38 -47.89
N PRO A 41 -49.08 -3.36 -47.30
CA PRO A 41 -49.32 -2.95 -45.93
C PRO A 41 -50.81 -2.60 -45.71
N GLY A 42 -51.49 -3.35 -44.85
CA GLY A 42 -52.93 -3.22 -44.58
C GLY A 42 -53.81 -4.35 -45.12
N ASP A 43 -53.27 -5.34 -45.84
CA ASP A 43 -54.06 -6.47 -46.34
C ASP A 43 -54.19 -7.63 -45.33
N TYR A 44 -55.37 -8.25 -45.30
CA TYR A 44 -55.72 -9.41 -44.47
C TYR A 44 -55.59 -10.70 -45.29
N GLY A 45 -54.64 -11.58 -44.95
CA GLY A 45 -54.49 -12.89 -45.61
C GLY A 45 -55.20 -14.00 -44.82
N THR A 46 -56.06 -14.78 -45.48
CA THR A 46 -56.63 -16.03 -44.94
C THR A 46 -55.82 -17.22 -45.46
N MET A 47 -55.48 -18.19 -44.60
CA MET A 47 -54.82 -19.44 -44.99
C MET A 47 -55.69 -20.64 -44.61
N THR A 48 -55.70 -21.68 -45.45
CA THR A 48 -56.40 -22.94 -45.19
C THR A 48 -55.43 -24.11 -45.05
N LYS A 49 -55.93 -25.21 -44.47
CA LYS A 49 -55.15 -26.43 -44.18
C LYS A 49 -54.35 -26.88 -45.41
N ASN A 50 -53.02 -26.94 -45.27
CA ASN A 50 -52.01 -27.32 -46.27
C ASN A 50 -51.47 -26.21 -47.19
N ASP A 51 -51.78 -24.94 -46.96
CA ASP A 51 -51.12 -23.85 -47.70
C ASP A 51 -49.65 -23.71 -47.26
N GLN A 52 -48.71 -23.77 -48.21
CA GLN A 52 -47.31 -23.40 -47.97
C GLN A 52 -47.21 -21.89 -47.75
N ILE A 53 -46.45 -21.49 -46.72
CA ILE A 53 -46.18 -20.08 -46.40
C ILE A 53 -45.48 -19.42 -47.60
N PRO A 54 -46.07 -18.42 -48.27
CA PRO A 54 -45.39 -17.74 -49.36
C PRO A 54 -44.24 -16.88 -48.83
N PHE A 55 -43.13 -16.81 -49.58
CA PHE A 55 -42.04 -15.88 -49.33
C PHE A 55 -42.57 -14.43 -49.30
N VAL A 56 -42.35 -13.73 -48.18
CA VAL A 56 -42.78 -12.34 -47.99
C VAL A 56 -41.65 -11.41 -48.42
N TYR A 57 -41.95 -10.47 -49.34
CA TYR A 57 -41.06 -9.36 -49.69
C TYR A 57 -41.49 -8.11 -48.93
N TYR A 58 -40.54 -7.47 -48.23
CA TYR A 58 -40.75 -6.21 -47.54
C TYR A 58 -40.72 -5.04 -48.52
N GLY A 59 -41.77 -4.21 -48.51
CA GLY A 59 -41.71 -2.85 -49.01
C GLY A 59 -41.38 -1.92 -47.85
N ILE A 60 -40.28 -1.17 -47.95
CA ILE A 60 -39.92 -0.12 -47.00
C ILE A 60 -40.97 1.00 -47.17
N ASP A 61 -41.80 1.20 -46.15
CA ASP A 61 -42.58 2.43 -45.99
C ASP A 61 -41.98 3.16 -44.77
N ASP A 62 -41.56 4.42 -44.97
CA ASP A 62 -40.74 5.25 -44.06
C ASP A 62 -41.45 5.69 -42.77
N ASP A 63 -42.51 4.97 -42.35
CA ASP A 63 -43.32 5.33 -41.19
C ASP A 63 -42.90 4.50 -39.95
N VAL A 64 -41.93 5.02 -39.22
CA VAL A 64 -41.18 4.41 -38.09
C VAL A 64 -42.05 4.03 -36.87
N ASN A 65 -43.38 4.18 -36.92
CA ASN A 65 -44.27 4.08 -35.76
C ASN A 65 -45.47 3.13 -35.88
N LYS A 66 -45.47 2.15 -36.79
CA LYS A 66 -46.53 1.10 -36.83
C LYS A 66 -45.97 -0.27 -36.42
N PRO A 67 -46.55 -0.95 -35.42
CA PRO A 67 -46.08 -2.28 -35.00
C PRO A 67 -46.31 -3.30 -36.11
N TYR A 68 -45.28 -4.10 -36.41
CA TYR A 68 -45.40 -5.24 -37.34
C TYR A 68 -46.29 -6.31 -36.70
N TYR A 69 -47.47 -6.59 -37.24
CA TYR A 69 -48.33 -7.69 -36.80
C TYR A 69 -48.60 -8.67 -37.94
N TYR A 70 -48.29 -9.95 -37.70
CA TYR A 70 -48.73 -11.05 -38.56
C TYR A 70 -50.03 -11.61 -38.01
N LYS A 71 -51.07 -11.68 -38.86
CA LYS A 71 -52.32 -12.36 -38.54
C LYS A 71 -52.47 -13.60 -39.41
N LEU A 72 -52.74 -14.72 -38.76
CA LEU A 72 -52.98 -16.01 -39.39
C LEU A 72 -54.39 -16.48 -39.03
N HIS A 73 -55.25 -16.58 -40.03
CA HIS A 73 -56.56 -17.19 -39.85
C HIS A 73 -56.45 -18.70 -40.02
N VAL A 74 -56.96 -19.45 -39.03
CA VAL A 74 -56.97 -20.91 -39.00
C VAL A 74 -58.42 -21.35 -38.85
N SER A 75 -58.96 -22.00 -39.89
CA SER A 75 -60.28 -22.63 -39.81
C SER A 75 -60.26 -23.88 -38.94
N GLU A 76 -61.43 -24.38 -38.54
CA GLU A 76 -61.58 -25.56 -37.67
C GLU A 76 -60.65 -26.73 -38.05
N THR A 77 -59.70 -27.05 -37.18
CA THR A 77 -58.71 -28.11 -37.37
C THR A 77 -58.37 -28.78 -36.05
N GLU A 78 -58.39 -30.11 -36.01
CA GLU A 78 -58.16 -30.87 -34.76
C GLU A 78 -56.80 -30.59 -34.11
N THR A 79 -55.78 -30.21 -34.88
CA THR A 79 -54.47 -29.77 -34.37
C THR A 79 -53.79 -28.87 -35.40
N PHE A 80 -53.32 -27.70 -34.96
CA PHE A 80 -52.56 -26.72 -35.72
C PHE A 80 -51.19 -26.52 -35.06
N GLY A 81 -50.10 -26.59 -35.83
CA GLY A 81 -48.73 -26.30 -35.39
C GLY A 81 -47.80 -26.07 -36.58
N PHE A 82 -46.65 -25.41 -36.36
CA PHE A 82 -45.68 -25.12 -37.41
C PHE A 82 -44.60 -26.23 -37.52
N ALA A 83 -44.20 -26.56 -38.75
CA ALA A 83 -43.07 -27.45 -38.99
C ALA A 83 -41.76 -26.65 -39.05
N GLY A 84 -40.91 -26.78 -38.04
CA GLY A 84 -39.64 -26.03 -37.93
C GLY A 84 -39.77 -24.66 -37.26
N SER A 85 -38.65 -23.94 -37.11
CA SER A 85 -38.62 -22.61 -36.46
C SER A 85 -39.35 -21.59 -37.33
N ILE A 86 -40.63 -21.35 -37.04
CA ILE A 86 -41.42 -20.30 -37.69
C ILE A 86 -40.81 -18.90 -37.48
N MET A 87 -39.93 -18.75 -36.47
CA MET A 87 -39.29 -17.50 -36.12
C MET A 87 -38.36 -16.98 -37.20
N ASP A 88 -37.59 -17.87 -37.84
CA ASP A 88 -36.65 -17.46 -38.90
C ASP A 88 -37.38 -16.93 -40.15
N THR A 89 -38.68 -17.27 -40.29
CA THR A 89 -39.52 -16.87 -41.43
C THR A 89 -40.33 -15.61 -41.17
N LEU A 90 -40.72 -15.35 -39.91
CA LEU A 90 -41.62 -14.24 -39.56
C LEU A 90 -40.92 -12.97 -39.04
N LEU A 91 -39.61 -13.03 -38.77
CA LEU A 91 -38.85 -11.88 -38.29
C LEU A 91 -38.88 -10.72 -39.31
N PRO A 92 -39.40 -9.53 -38.94
CA PRO A 92 -39.54 -8.42 -39.89
C PRO A 92 -38.20 -7.84 -40.35
N ASN A 93 -37.18 -7.88 -39.49
CA ASN A 93 -35.77 -7.56 -39.75
C ASN A 93 -34.91 -7.98 -38.52
N GLN A 94 -33.60 -7.75 -38.55
CA GLN A 94 -32.68 -8.12 -37.45
C GLN A 94 -32.83 -7.30 -36.15
N GLY A 95 -33.67 -6.25 -36.13
CA GLY A 95 -33.86 -5.36 -34.97
C GLY A 95 -35.11 -5.67 -34.13
N TYR A 96 -35.78 -6.80 -34.36
CA TYR A 96 -36.96 -7.23 -33.61
C TYR A 96 -36.80 -8.70 -33.20
N GLU A 97 -37.31 -9.07 -32.04
CA GLU A 97 -37.42 -10.44 -31.56
C GLU A 97 -38.89 -10.84 -31.40
N PHE A 98 -39.16 -12.13 -31.55
CA PHE A 98 -40.49 -12.66 -31.31
C PHE A 98 -40.81 -12.61 -29.81
N ALA A 99 -42.00 -12.11 -29.44
CA ALA A 99 -42.44 -12.05 -28.05
C ALA A 99 -43.43 -13.19 -27.72
N TYR A 100 -44.61 -13.19 -28.34
CA TYR A 100 -45.66 -14.20 -28.11
C TYR A 100 -46.72 -14.17 -29.21
N TRP A 101 -47.53 -15.22 -29.28
CA TRP A 101 -48.76 -15.27 -30.09
C TRP A 101 -49.98 -15.00 -29.22
N THR A 102 -51.06 -14.48 -29.81
CA THR A 102 -52.40 -14.46 -29.18
C THR A 102 -53.44 -15.01 -30.15
N ALA A 103 -54.42 -15.73 -29.63
CA ALA A 103 -55.60 -16.15 -30.39
C ALA A 103 -56.79 -15.25 -30.05
N ASP A 104 -57.62 -14.88 -31.03
CA ASP A 104 -58.86 -14.11 -30.82
C ASP A 104 -60.03 -14.96 -30.28
N ALA A 105 -59.88 -16.29 -30.28
CA ALA A 105 -60.82 -17.24 -29.72
C ALA A 105 -60.09 -18.28 -28.84
N THR A 106 -60.87 -19.06 -28.08
CA THR A 106 -60.33 -20.05 -27.14
C THR A 106 -59.72 -21.23 -27.91
N VAL A 107 -58.48 -21.58 -27.57
CA VAL A 107 -57.76 -22.74 -28.14
C VAL A 107 -57.48 -23.77 -27.05
N TYR A 108 -57.04 -24.98 -27.39
CA TYR A 108 -56.83 -26.06 -26.42
C TYR A 108 -55.42 -26.63 -26.57
N ARG A 109 -54.79 -27.08 -25.47
CA ARG A 109 -53.51 -27.80 -25.57
C ARG A 109 -53.71 -29.15 -26.24
N VAL A 110 -52.85 -29.49 -27.19
CA VAL A 110 -52.87 -30.80 -27.87
C VAL A 110 -52.84 -31.94 -26.86
N GLY A 111 -53.74 -32.91 -27.02
CA GLY A 111 -53.86 -34.07 -26.14
C GLY A 111 -54.56 -33.82 -24.80
N SER A 112 -55.16 -32.64 -24.58
CA SER A 112 -55.96 -32.34 -23.37
C SER A 112 -57.18 -31.47 -23.68
N ASP A 113 -58.20 -31.50 -22.83
CA ASP A 113 -59.33 -30.55 -22.87
C ASP A 113 -59.05 -29.23 -22.13
N THR A 114 -57.78 -28.94 -21.84
CA THR A 114 -57.39 -27.71 -21.14
C THR A 114 -57.54 -26.51 -22.08
N ALA A 115 -58.55 -25.67 -21.80
CA ALA A 115 -58.81 -24.45 -22.54
C ALA A 115 -57.76 -23.37 -22.25
N ILE A 116 -57.33 -22.67 -23.30
CA ILE A 116 -56.51 -21.46 -23.27
C ILE A 116 -57.40 -20.32 -23.78
N PRO A 117 -57.83 -19.40 -22.89
CA PRO A 117 -58.74 -18.31 -23.25
C PRO A 117 -58.19 -17.42 -24.37
N ALA A 118 -59.10 -16.83 -25.15
CA ALA A 118 -58.76 -15.79 -26.12
C ALA A 118 -57.92 -14.67 -25.48
N GLY A 119 -56.96 -14.15 -26.22
CA GLY A 119 -56.03 -13.09 -25.79
C GLY A 119 -54.90 -13.57 -24.86
N THR A 120 -54.90 -14.83 -24.42
CA THR A 120 -53.80 -15.37 -23.61
C THR A 120 -52.53 -15.47 -24.46
N ALA A 121 -51.41 -15.00 -23.93
CA ALA A 121 -50.11 -15.11 -24.57
C ALA A 121 -49.69 -16.60 -24.70
N LEU A 122 -49.33 -16.99 -25.92
CA LEU A 122 -48.84 -18.31 -26.29
C LEU A 122 -47.37 -18.20 -26.70
N SER A 123 -46.51 -18.92 -26.00
CA SER A 123 -45.09 -18.99 -26.37
C SER A 123 -44.89 -19.70 -27.72
N SER A 124 -43.73 -19.48 -28.32
CA SER A 124 -43.23 -20.15 -29.52
C SER A 124 -43.40 -21.66 -29.42
N ASP A 125 -42.93 -22.24 -28.32
CA ASP A 125 -42.93 -23.68 -28.09
C ASP A 125 -44.35 -24.23 -27.96
N GLN A 126 -45.28 -23.46 -27.39
CA GLN A 126 -46.67 -23.88 -27.30
C GLN A 126 -47.36 -23.96 -28.67
N ILE A 127 -47.01 -23.08 -29.60
CA ILE A 127 -47.56 -23.12 -30.96
C ILE A 127 -46.83 -24.17 -31.82
N LEU A 128 -45.52 -24.35 -31.64
CA LEU A 128 -44.71 -25.37 -32.32
C LEU A 128 -45.16 -26.79 -31.95
N ASN A 129 -45.43 -27.04 -30.66
CA ASN A 129 -45.94 -28.32 -30.18
C ASN A 129 -47.43 -28.55 -30.50
N GLY A 130 -48.07 -27.55 -31.08
CA GLY A 130 -49.43 -27.59 -31.59
C GLY A 130 -50.50 -27.17 -30.57
N VAL A 131 -51.57 -26.60 -31.10
CA VAL A 131 -52.82 -26.26 -30.40
C VAL A 131 -54.02 -26.83 -31.14
N THR A 132 -55.04 -27.25 -30.41
CA THR A 132 -56.31 -27.71 -30.98
C THR A 132 -57.27 -26.52 -31.13
N VAL A 133 -57.83 -26.38 -32.33
CA VAL A 133 -58.68 -25.25 -32.74
C VAL A 133 -60.07 -25.77 -33.10
N LYS A 134 -61.07 -25.48 -32.25
CA LYS A 134 -62.44 -26.02 -32.37
C LYS A 134 -63.42 -25.09 -33.12
N SER A 135 -62.95 -23.96 -33.62
CA SER A 135 -63.69 -22.97 -34.41
C SER A 135 -62.70 -22.14 -35.22
N ASP A 136 -63.16 -21.29 -36.13
CA ASP A 136 -62.26 -20.34 -36.79
C ASP A 136 -61.57 -19.44 -35.74
N VAL A 137 -60.24 -19.35 -35.82
CA VAL A 137 -59.39 -18.58 -34.89
C VAL A 137 -58.39 -17.76 -35.70
N THR A 138 -58.19 -16.50 -35.32
CA THR A 138 -57.09 -15.66 -35.79
C THR A 138 -55.98 -15.66 -34.76
N PHE A 139 -54.81 -16.15 -35.15
CA PHE A 139 -53.58 -15.99 -34.38
C PHE A 139 -52.87 -14.69 -34.79
N THR A 140 -52.44 -13.90 -33.82
CA THR A 140 -51.64 -12.68 -34.03
C THR A 140 -50.26 -12.89 -33.42
N ALA A 141 -49.19 -12.74 -34.21
CA ALA A 141 -47.83 -12.71 -33.70
C ALA A 141 -47.48 -11.32 -33.21
N HIS A 142 -46.89 -11.24 -32.02
CA HIS A 142 -46.38 -10.02 -31.43
C HIS A 142 -44.85 -10.08 -31.41
N PHE A 143 -44.24 -9.01 -31.89
CA PHE A 143 -42.79 -8.82 -31.89
C PHE A 143 -42.45 -7.68 -30.94
N ARG A 144 -41.36 -7.84 -30.20
CA ARG A 144 -40.75 -6.76 -29.43
C ARG A 144 -39.58 -6.23 -30.25
N GLN A 145 -39.43 -4.91 -30.31
CA GLN A 145 -38.19 -4.34 -30.82
C GLN A 145 -37.06 -4.83 -29.91
N ILE A 146 -35.99 -5.37 -30.51
CA ILE A 146 -34.76 -5.62 -29.77
C ILE A 146 -34.33 -4.23 -29.33
N SER A 147 -34.51 -3.93 -28.05
CA SER A 147 -34.00 -2.68 -27.51
C SER A 147 -32.52 -2.66 -27.84
N GLU A 148 -32.04 -1.56 -28.39
CA GLU A 148 -30.61 -1.32 -28.60
C GLU A 148 -29.84 -1.36 -27.25
N TYR A 149 -30.59 -1.40 -26.15
CA TYR A 149 -30.20 -1.27 -24.75
C TYR A 149 -31.08 -2.19 -23.86
N PRO A 150 -30.62 -3.37 -23.38
CA PRO A 150 -31.37 -4.20 -22.43
C PRO A 150 -31.71 -3.43 -21.14
N GLU A 151 -32.64 -3.89 -20.29
CA GLU A 151 -32.99 -3.15 -19.04
C GLU A 151 -31.79 -2.89 -18.09
N ASP A 152 -30.63 -3.54 -18.32
CA ASP A 152 -29.37 -3.35 -17.58
C ASP A 152 -28.44 -2.26 -18.14
N SER A 153 -28.78 -1.59 -19.25
CA SER A 153 -27.94 -0.53 -19.86
C SER A 153 -28.28 0.89 -19.43
N GLU A 154 -29.38 1.11 -18.72
CA GLU A 154 -29.70 2.42 -18.14
C GLU A 154 -28.95 2.61 -16.81
N ILE A 155 -28.10 3.64 -16.74
CA ILE A 155 -27.34 3.98 -15.54
C ILE A 155 -28.19 4.91 -14.66
N THR A 156 -28.71 4.39 -13.55
CA THR A 156 -29.49 5.16 -12.56
C THR A 156 -28.69 5.53 -11.32
N THR A 157 -27.47 5.00 -11.16
CA THR A 157 -26.56 5.30 -10.05
C THR A 157 -25.14 5.50 -10.54
N VAL A 158 -24.44 6.47 -9.96
CA VAL A 158 -23.06 6.82 -10.30
C VAL A 158 -22.26 7.00 -9.01
N GLU A 159 -21.12 6.31 -8.93
CA GLU A 159 -20.16 6.49 -7.85
C GLU A 159 -18.78 6.89 -8.39
N ILE A 160 -18.27 8.00 -7.87
CA ILE A 160 -16.92 8.52 -8.11
C ILE A 160 -16.14 8.55 -6.79
N ILE A 161 -14.89 8.12 -6.84
CA ILE A 161 -13.99 8.03 -5.68
C ILE A 161 -12.65 8.70 -5.97
N GLY A 162 -11.90 9.06 -4.92
CA GLY A 162 -10.54 9.58 -5.02
C GLY A 162 -10.42 11.03 -5.49
N ALA A 163 -11.53 11.74 -5.71
CA ALA A 163 -11.48 13.14 -6.16
C ALA A 163 -10.82 14.04 -5.11
N THR A 164 -9.83 14.83 -5.50
CA THR A 164 -9.19 15.82 -4.63
C THR A 164 -10.05 17.08 -4.60
N LEU A 165 -10.75 17.30 -3.49
CA LEU A 165 -11.75 18.37 -3.33
C LEU A 165 -11.25 19.57 -2.52
N SER A 166 -9.98 19.57 -2.12
CA SER A 166 -9.36 20.64 -1.33
C SER A 166 -7.92 20.82 -1.75
N TYR A 167 -7.50 22.06 -1.91
CA TYR A 167 -6.13 22.45 -2.26
C TYR A 167 -5.69 23.64 -1.43
N ASN A 168 -4.38 23.73 -1.18
CA ASN A 168 -3.76 24.89 -0.56
C ASN A 168 -3.43 25.95 -1.62
N PRO A 169 -3.28 27.23 -1.22
CA PRO A 169 -2.73 28.25 -2.12
C PRO A 169 -1.36 27.81 -2.68
N GLY A 170 -1.17 27.98 -3.99
CA GLY A 170 0.02 27.57 -4.74
C GLY A 170 -0.05 26.19 -5.36
N ASP A 171 -0.95 25.31 -4.90
CA ASP A 171 -1.12 23.99 -5.49
C ASP A 171 -1.69 24.08 -6.91
N ALA A 172 -1.21 23.22 -7.81
CA ALA A 172 -1.78 23.07 -9.14
C ALA A 172 -2.97 22.08 -9.10
N PRO A 173 -4.03 22.32 -9.90
CA PRO A 173 -5.13 21.37 -10.04
C PRO A 173 -4.66 20.05 -10.66
N ARG A 174 -5.29 18.94 -10.26
CA ARG A 174 -4.96 17.59 -10.70
C ARG A 174 -6.21 16.76 -10.93
N ALA A 175 -6.18 15.93 -11.98
CA ALA A 175 -7.17 14.89 -12.22
C ALA A 175 -6.89 13.73 -11.28
N THR A 176 -7.84 13.44 -10.39
CA THR A 176 -7.67 12.42 -9.34
C THR A 176 -8.92 11.58 -9.12
N ALA A 177 -10.05 11.99 -9.68
CA ALA A 177 -11.28 11.23 -9.61
C ALA A 177 -11.15 9.92 -10.38
N ALA A 178 -11.79 8.88 -9.86
CA ALA A 178 -11.86 7.56 -10.47
C ALA A 178 -13.29 7.01 -10.37
N VAL A 179 -13.69 6.24 -11.38
CA VAL A 179 -14.94 5.49 -11.36
C VAL A 179 -14.81 4.33 -10.37
N ALA A 180 -15.82 4.14 -9.52
CA ALA A 180 -15.83 3.03 -8.57
C ALA A 180 -15.72 1.67 -9.28
N ALA A 181 -15.08 0.69 -8.63
CA ALA A 181 -14.80 -0.62 -9.23
C ALA A 181 -16.08 -1.34 -9.72
N ALA A 182 -17.21 -1.12 -9.05
CA ALA A 182 -18.50 -1.72 -9.42
C ALA A 182 -19.11 -1.14 -10.71
N ASP A 183 -18.68 0.06 -11.12
CA ASP A 183 -19.21 0.80 -12.27
C ASP A 183 -18.22 0.91 -13.43
N GLN A 184 -17.05 0.28 -13.30
CA GLN A 184 -16.06 0.23 -14.38
C GLN A 184 -16.66 -0.39 -15.65
N GLY A 185 -16.46 0.31 -16.77
CA GLY A 185 -16.96 -0.12 -18.09
C GLY A 185 -18.39 0.32 -18.41
N LYS A 186 -19.11 0.96 -17.48
CA LYS A 186 -20.43 1.56 -17.76
C LYS A 186 -20.33 2.99 -18.26
N TYR A 187 -19.45 3.77 -17.65
CA TYR A 187 -19.17 5.15 -18.01
C TYR A 187 -17.71 5.51 -17.69
N ARG A 188 -17.23 6.60 -18.26
CA ARG A 188 -15.92 7.18 -17.99
C ARG A 188 -16.02 8.64 -17.58
N ILE A 189 -15.02 9.09 -16.83
CA ILE A 189 -14.83 10.52 -16.56
C ILE A 189 -14.35 11.15 -17.86
N ALA A 190 -15.20 12.01 -18.43
CA ALA A 190 -14.87 12.77 -19.63
C ALA A 190 -14.04 14.00 -19.27
N ASP A 191 -14.37 14.64 -18.15
CA ASP A 191 -13.63 15.79 -17.66
C ASP A 191 -13.85 16.05 -16.16
N GLU A 192 -12.79 16.41 -15.45
CA GLU A 192 -12.79 17.08 -14.16
C GLU A 192 -12.46 18.55 -14.40
N CYS A 193 -13.28 19.46 -13.86
CA CYS A 193 -13.05 20.88 -14.06
C CYS A 193 -13.07 21.68 -12.75
N TRP A 194 -12.19 22.67 -12.68
CA TRP A 194 -12.16 23.69 -11.64
C TRP A 194 -12.43 25.04 -12.28
N GLN A 195 -13.37 25.81 -11.74
CA GLN A 195 -13.70 27.16 -12.21
C GLN A 195 -13.41 28.18 -11.10
N GLU A 196 -12.63 29.22 -11.41
CA GLU A 196 -12.49 30.40 -10.56
C GLU A 196 -13.72 31.29 -10.79
N LEU A 197 -14.43 31.64 -9.71
CA LEU A 197 -15.59 32.51 -9.75
C LEU A 197 -15.24 33.90 -9.20
N ASN A 198 -15.75 34.95 -9.85
CA ASN A 198 -15.71 36.30 -9.30
C ASN A 198 -16.82 36.55 -8.27
N GLU A 199 -16.88 37.77 -7.74
CA GLU A 199 -17.86 38.20 -6.72
C GLU A 199 -19.34 38.03 -7.14
N ASN A 200 -19.62 37.90 -8.43
CA ASN A 200 -20.97 37.70 -8.98
C ASN A 200 -21.24 36.24 -9.39
N ASP A 201 -20.42 35.29 -8.92
CA ASP A 201 -20.50 33.86 -9.26
C ASP A 201 -20.34 33.56 -10.77
N VAL A 202 -19.63 34.43 -11.49
CA VAL A 202 -19.32 34.23 -12.92
C VAL A 202 -17.90 33.67 -13.06
N ALA A 203 -17.75 32.62 -13.87
CA ALA A 203 -16.46 32.00 -14.14
C ALA A 203 -15.50 32.95 -14.87
N VAL A 204 -14.30 33.13 -14.32
CA VAL A 204 -13.24 34.01 -14.84
C VAL A 204 -11.97 33.27 -15.23
N ALA A 205 -11.77 32.05 -14.74
CA ALA A 205 -10.71 31.13 -15.16
C ALA A 205 -11.20 29.68 -15.03
N VAL A 206 -10.62 28.75 -15.78
CA VAL A 206 -10.98 27.33 -15.72
C VAL A 206 -9.77 26.42 -15.89
N TRP A 207 -9.77 25.29 -15.20
CA TRP A 207 -8.90 24.17 -15.51
C TRP A 207 -9.75 22.95 -15.88
N HIS A 208 -9.28 22.20 -16.87
CA HIS A 208 -9.88 20.97 -17.36
C HIS A 208 -8.84 19.86 -17.28
N SER A 209 -9.28 18.65 -16.96
CA SER A 209 -8.47 17.44 -17.04
C SER A 209 -8.31 16.94 -18.48
N ASP A 210 -9.29 17.24 -19.34
CA ASP A 210 -9.20 16.95 -20.77
C ASP A 210 -8.41 18.06 -21.48
N ASP A 211 -7.18 17.73 -21.91
CA ASP A 211 -6.30 18.61 -22.67
C ASP A 211 -6.92 19.09 -24.00
N GLY A 212 -8.00 18.44 -24.48
CA GLY A 212 -8.75 18.81 -25.67
C GLY A 212 -9.90 19.81 -25.44
N ALA A 213 -10.26 20.11 -24.18
CA ALA A 213 -11.38 20.98 -23.87
C ALA A 213 -11.09 22.44 -24.26
N TYR A 214 -11.84 22.97 -25.22
CA TYR A 214 -11.70 24.36 -25.65
C TYR A 214 -12.41 25.31 -24.69
N SER A 215 -11.65 26.25 -24.11
CA SER A 215 -12.17 27.37 -23.34
C SER A 215 -11.53 28.69 -23.76
N THR A 216 -12.32 29.76 -23.75
CA THR A 216 -11.81 31.13 -23.95
C THR A 216 -11.35 31.78 -22.64
N LEU A 217 -11.58 31.13 -21.50
CA LEU A 217 -11.16 31.63 -20.19
C LEU A 217 -9.68 31.29 -19.94
N PRO A 218 -8.95 32.12 -19.17
CA PRO A 218 -7.63 31.79 -18.65
C PRO A 218 -7.58 30.43 -17.96
N THR A 219 -6.46 29.73 -18.09
CA THR A 219 -6.25 28.45 -17.42
C THR A 219 -5.81 28.64 -15.97
N ILE A 220 -6.44 27.93 -15.03
CA ILE A 220 -5.98 27.89 -13.64
C ILE A 220 -4.73 27.01 -13.59
N THR A 221 -3.58 27.59 -13.27
CA THR A 221 -2.30 26.87 -13.12
C THR A 221 -1.92 26.64 -11.66
N ALA A 222 -2.46 27.45 -10.75
CA ALA A 222 -2.34 27.30 -9.31
C ALA A 222 -3.56 27.90 -8.62
N PHE A 223 -3.94 27.38 -7.46
CA PHE A 223 -4.97 27.97 -6.62
C PHE A 223 -4.41 29.16 -5.85
N GLU A 224 -5.19 30.23 -5.74
CA GLU A 224 -4.82 31.46 -5.01
C GLU A 224 -5.68 31.63 -3.76
N SER A 225 -5.08 32.19 -2.71
CA SER A 225 -5.76 32.49 -1.46
C SER A 225 -6.88 33.52 -1.65
N GLY A 226 -7.99 33.33 -0.92
CA GLY A 226 -9.15 34.21 -0.90
C GLY A 226 -10.04 34.14 -2.14
N LYS A 227 -9.61 33.44 -3.20
CA LYS A 227 -10.40 33.26 -4.42
C LYS A 227 -11.38 32.10 -4.29
N LYS A 228 -12.54 32.22 -4.95
CA LYS A 228 -13.60 31.21 -4.92
C LYS A 228 -13.45 30.26 -6.09
N TYR A 229 -13.38 28.96 -5.81
CA TYR A 229 -13.29 27.92 -6.83
C TYR A 229 -14.41 26.91 -6.68
N VAL A 230 -14.87 26.39 -7.81
CA VAL A 230 -15.89 25.36 -7.90
C VAL A 230 -15.39 24.18 -8.71
N TYR A 231 -15.56 22.99 -8.16
CA TYR A 231 -15.24 21.73 -8.82
C TYR A 231 -16.49 21.07 -9.39
N SER A 232 -16.40 20.58 -10.63
CA SER A 232 -17.44 19.79 -11.29
C SER A 232 -16.84 18.63 -12.06
N ILE A 233 -17.66 17.62 -12.35
CA ILE A 233 -17.25 16.43 -13.12
C ILE A 233 -18.24 16.23 -14.28
N LEU A 234 -17.74 15.90 -15.46
CA LEU A 234 -18.50 15.47 -16.62
C LEU A 234 -18.23 14.00 -16.88
N LEU A 235 -19.30 13.21 -17.01
CA LEU A 235 -19.23 11.78 -17.28
C LEU A 235 -19.83 11.48 -18.65
N MET A 236 -19.27 10.50 -19.33
CA MET A 236 -19.77 10.00 -20.62
C MET A 236 -20.05 8.51 -20.50
N PRO A 237 -21.21 8.02 -20.95
CA PRO A 237 -21.48 6.59 -20.93
C PRO A 237 -20.59 5.87 -21.95
N GLU A 238 -20.28 4.61 -21.66
CA GLU A 238 -19.61 3.73 -22.62
C GLU A 238 -20.62 3.21 -23.66
N ARG A 239 -20.09 2.72 -24.78
CA ARG A 239 -20.92 2.14 -25.86
C ARG A 239 -21.79 1.02 -25.25
N GLU A 240 -23.10 1.08 -25.49
CA GLU A 240 -24.14 0.20 -24.91
C GLU A 240 -24.72 0.64 -23.56
N TYR A 241 -24.37 1.82 -23.03
CA TYR A 241 -25.01 2.40 -21.84
C TYR A 241 -25.55 3.80 -22.12
N ASP A 242 -26.57 4.19 -21.35
CA ASP A 242 -27.11 5.55 -21.33
C ASP A 242 -27.42 5.97 -19.89
N PHE A 243 -27.24 7.25 -19.56
CA PHE A 243 -27.68 7.77 -18.27
C PHE A 243 -29.20 7.88 -18.24
N GLY A 244 -29.80 7.40 -17.15
CA GLY A 244 -31.24 7.51 -16.95
C GLY A 244 -31.71 8.96 -16.74
N ARG A 245 -33.03 9.16 -16.75
CA ARG A 245 -33.63 10.49 -16.52
C ARG A 245 -33.35 11.05 -15.12
N GLU A 246 -33.27 10.15 -14.15
CA GLU A 246 -32.94 10.46 -12.75
C GLU A 246 -31.76 9.57 -12.35
N VAL A 247 -30.64 10.20 -12.00
CA VAL A 247 -29.41 9.50 -11.61
C VAL A 247 -29.04 9.92 -10.19
N ALA A 248 -28.89 8.94 -9.30
CA ALA A 248 -28.31 9.18 -7.99
C ALA A 248 -26.79 9.17 -8.08
N ALA A 249 -26.12 10.26 -7.71
CA ALA A 249 -24.67 10.37 -7.81
C ALA A 249 -24.00 10.64 -6.46
N THR A 250 -22.83 10.03 -6.26
CA THR A 250 -21.94 10.29 -5.11
C THR A 250 -20.51 10.55 -5.55
N VAL A 251 -19.85 11.51 -4.91
CA VAL A 251 -18.41 11.77 -5.05
C VAL A 251 -17.77 11.65 -3.67
N ASN A 252 -16.77 10.78 -3.54
CA ASN A 252 -16.12 10.44 -2.26
C ASN A 252 -17.13 10.09 -1.15
N GLY A 253 -18.17 9.34 -1.49
CA GLY A 253 -19.24 8.94 -0.57
C GLY A 253 -20.25 10.04 -0.20
N SER A 254 -20.08 11.28 -0.70
CA SER A 254 -21.04 12.37 -0.49
C SER A 254 -22.02 12.46 -1.66
N THR A 255 -23.31 12.57 -1.37
CA THR A 255 -24.35 12.77 -2.40
C THR A 255 -24.18 14.12 -3.09
N VAL A 256 -24.22 14.12 -4.42
CA VAL A 256 -24.13 15.32 -5.26
C VAL A 256 -25.30 15.39 -6.23
N THR A 257 -25.53 16.58 -6.79
CA THR A 257 -26.52 16.77 -7.84
C THR A 257 -26.01 16.17 -9.15
N ALA A 258 -26.86 15.42 -9.84
CA ALA A 258 -26.60 14.91 -11.18
C ALA A 258 -27.59 15.53 -12.17
N VAL A 259 -27.07 16.04 -13.30
CA VAL A 259 -27.86 16.71 -14.33
C VAL A 259 -27.55 16.05 -15.68
N PRO A 260 -28.49 15.26 -16.22
CA PRO A 260 -28.35 14.72 -17.57
C PRO A 260 -28.32 15.84 -18.60
N ALA A 261 -27.32 15.84 -19.48
CA ALA A 261 -27.18 16.78 -20.57
C ALA A 261 -27.88 16.25 -21.84
N THR A 262 -28.29 17.16 -22.72
CA THR A 262 -29.02 16.83 -23.97
C THR A 262 -28.23 16.00 -24.99
N ASP A 263 -26.92 15.93 -24.83
CA ASP A 263 -25.97 15.21 -25.68
C ASP A 263 -25.53 13.85 -25.10
N GLY A 264 -26.19 13.38 -24.04
CA GLY A 264 -25.97 12.06 -23.44
C GLY A 264 -24.91 12.03 -22.33
N TYR A 265 -24.27 13.17 -22.01
CA TYR A 265 -23.37 13.27 -20.86
C TYR A 265 -24.14 13.44 -19.55
N LEU A 266 -23.49 13.11 -18.44
CA LEU A 266 -23.97 13.45 -17.11
C LEU A 266 -23.06 14.49 -16.47
N SER A 267 -23.61 15.64 -16.14
CA SER A 267 -22.90 16.67 -15.40
C SER A 267 -23.15 16.49 -13.90
N LEU A 268 -22.07 16.49 -13.13
CA LEU A 268 -22.09 16.64 -11.67
C LEU A 268 -21.60 18.06 -11.35
N PRO A 269 -22.49 19.08 -11.39
CA PRO A 269 -22.08 20.46 -11.20
C PRO A 269 -21.92 20.80 -9.71
N ASN A 270 -20.99 21.71 -9.41
CA ASN A 270 -20.79 22.25 -8.06
C ASN A 270 -20.59 21.18 -6.98
N VAL A 271 -19.86 20.10 -7.31
CA VAL A 271 -19.53 19.01 -6.37
C VAL A 271 -18.91 19.56 -5.09
N LYS A 272 -18.02 20.56 -5.24
CA LYS A 272 -17.43 21.28 -4.12
C LYS A 272 -17.18 22.73 -4.49
N THR A 273 -17.48 23.62 -3.55
CA THR A 273 -16.98 24.99 -3.55
C THR A 273 -15.90 25.11 -2.49
N MET A 274 -14.77 25.72 -2.84
CA MET A 274 -13.68 26.00 -1.91
C MET A 274 -13.17 27.43 -2.05
N ILE A 275 -12.69 27.98 -0.94
CA ILE A 275 -11.94 29.22 -0.90
C ILE A 275 -10.63 28.86 -0.21
N PRO A 276 -9.53 28.63 -0.96
CA PRO A 276 -8.22 28.43 -0.38
C PRO A 276 -7.95 29.63 0.51
N THR A 277 -7.51 29.39 1.72
CA THR A 277 -7.03 30.43 2.61
C THR A 277 -5.56 30.17 2.82
N GLU A 278 -4.74 31.22 2.81
CA GLU A 278 -3.42 31.09 3.41
C GLU A 278 -3.67 30.64 4.84
N SER A 279 -3.18 29.44 5.16
CA SER A 279 -3.17 28.99 6.54
C SER A 279 -2.35 30.01 7.33
N ASP A 280 -2.91 30.49 8.44
CA ASP A 280 -2.15 31.30 9.41
C ASP A 280 -0.93 30.53 9.98
N ASN A 281 -0.79 29.24 9.66
CA ASN A 281 0.38 28.40 9.89
C ASN A 281 0.92 27.78 8.58
N PRO A 282 2.09 28.19 8.08
CA PRO A 282 2.73 27.50 6.96
C PRO A 282 3.22 26.12 7.41
N ALA A 283 2.65 25.03 6.85
CA ALA A 283 3.11 23.65 7.00
C ALA A 283 3.63 23.28 8.41
N ALA A 284 2.76 23.33 9.42
CA ALA A 284 3.17 22.99 10.77
C ALA A 284 3.72 21.55 10.84
N ILE A 285 4.78 21.35 11.62
CA ILE A 285 5.37 20.02 11.84
C ILE A 285 4.43 19.25 12.77
N ASP A 286 3.69 18.30 12.20
CA ASP A 286 2.70 17.47 12.91
C ASP A 286 3.26 16.15 13.46
N LEU A 287 4.47 15.77 13.06
CA LEU A 287 5.13 14.54 13.51
C LEU A 287 6.61 14.80 13.77
N ILE A 288 7.04 14.44 14.97
CA ILE A 288 8.44 14.38 15.37
C ILE A 288 8.79 12.91 15.62
N GLU A 289 9.83 12.44 14.96
CA GLU A 289 10.33 11.07 15.10
C GLU A 289 11.83 11.10 15.47
N ILE A 290 12.16 10.44 16.58
CA ILE A 290 13.53 10.22 17.06
C ILE A 290 13.83 8.72 16.98
N ASN A 291 14.91 8.36 16.30
CA ASN A 291 15.32 7.00 16.02
C ASN A 291 16.55 6.60 16.84
N ASP A 292 16.84 5.30 16.85
CA ASP A 292 18.01 4.69 17.49
C ASP A 292 18.20 5.01 18.99
N VAL A 293 17.15 5.43 19.69
CA VAL A 293 17.20 5.79 21.11
C VAL A 293 17.49 4.55 21.96
N THR A 294 18.49 4.62 22.83
CA THR A 294 18.75 3.57 23.83
C THR A 294 17.78 3.72 24.99
N VAL A 295 16.79 2.82 25.06
CA VAL A 295 15.67 2.89 26.03
C VAL A 295 15.75 1.88 27.17
N SER A 296 16.82 1.08 27.25
CA SER A 296 16.94 0.01 28.25
C SER A 296 18.34 -0.02 28.85
N PHE A 297 18.40 -0.04 30.18
CA PHE A 297 19.63 -0.02 30.96
C PHE A 297 19.54 -1.00 32.14
N LYS A 298 20.70 -1.47 32.61
CA LYS A 298 20.85 -2.30 33.80
C LYS A 298 21.26 -1.45 35.00
N ASP A 299 21.17 -2.05 36.18
CA ASP A 299 21.70 -1.47 37.41
C ASP A 299 23.21 -1.17 37.28
N GLY A 300 23.60 0.07 37.57
CA GLY A 300 24.96 0.57 37.44
C GLY A 300 25.35 1.03 36.03
N ASP A 301 24.50 0.82 35.01
CA ASP A 301 24.79 1.31 33.66
C ASP A 301 24.83 2.84 33.64
N LYS A 302 25.77 3.39 32.88
CA LYS A 302 25.85 4.83 32.64
C LYS A 302 24.86 5.23 31.55
N PRO A 303 24.32 6.46 31.60
CA PRO A 303 23.51 7.01 30.51
C PRO A 303 24.26 6.97 29.18
N VAL A 304 23.57 6.50 28.14
CA VAL A 304 24.04 6.47 26.75
C VAL A 304 22.97 7.13 25.90
N PHE A 305 23.41 8.07 25.06
CA PHE A 305 22.55 8.89 24.20
C PHE A 305 22.87 8.55 22.74
N THR A 306 21.87 8.02 22.04
CA THR A 306 22.00 7.48 20.67
C THR A 306 20.88 7.96 19.75
N GLY A 307 20.01 8.85 20.24
CA GLY A 307 18.91 9.39 19.47
C GLY A 307 19.40 10.06 18.18
N SER A 308 18.69 9.83 17.10
CA SER A 308 18.97 10.38 15.77
C SER A 308 17.68 10.84 15.11
N VAL A 309 17.81 11.73 14.13
CA VAL A 309 16.71 12.15 13.25
C VAL A 309 17.11 11.94 11.80
N SER A 310 16.14 11.90 10.90
CA SER A 310 16.42 11.79 9.47
C SER A 310 17.13 13.04 8.95
N ASP A 311 17.99 12.88 7.93
CA ASP A 311 18.75 13.98 7.33
C ASP A 311 17.85 15.05 6.68
N ASP A 312 16.62 14.68 6.31
CA ASP A 312 15.59 15.53 5.73
C ASP A 312 14.56 16.05 6.75
N ALA A 313 14.78 15.82 8.05
CA ALA A 313 13.88 16.31 9.09
C ALA A 313 13.75 17.84 9.05
N ALA A 314 12.52 18.35 9.17
CA ALA A 314 12.21 19.78 9.17
C ALA A 314 12.61 20.49 10.48
N TYR A 315 13.21 19.75 11.42
CA TYR A 315 13.61 20.20 12.74
C TYR A 315 14.99 19.64 13.08
N ALA A 316 15.68 20.35 13.95
CA ALA A 316 16.93 19.91 14.52
C ALA A 316 16.70 19.25 15.87
N PHE A 317 17.31 18.07 16.06
CA PHE A 317 17.39 17.42 17.36
C PHE A 317 18.49 18.07 18.20
N ARG A 318 18.11 18.70 19.32
CA ARG A 318 19.02 19.48 20.16
C ARG A 318 19.56 18.67 21.32
N CYS A 319 18.69 17.97 22.03
CA CYS A 319 19.11 17.05 23.08
C CYS A 319 18.02 16.02 23.41
N GLU A 320 18.48 14.97 24.07
CA GLU A 320 17.66 14.00 24.80
C GLU A 320 18.13 13.95 26.24
N TRP A 321 17.28 13.51 27.14
CA TRP A 321 17.63 13.38 28.55
C TRP A 321 16.89 12.24 29.24
N TRP A 322 17.43 11.90 30.41
CA TRP A 322 16.78 11.05 31.40
C TRP A 322 16.56 11.85 32.69
N SER A 323 15.37 11.77 33.27
CA SER A 323 15.02 12.38 34.56
C SER A 323 14.56 11.31 35.54
N LEU A 324 14.89 11.48 36.82
CA LEU A 324 14.36 10.67 37.91
C LEU A 324 13.24 11.42 38.65
N ASP A 325 13.47 12.72 38.83
CA ASP A 325 12.57 13.66 39.46
C ASP A 325 12.88 15.07 38.96
N SER A 326 12.14 16.08 39.43
CA SER A 326 12.31 17.48 39.02
C SER A 326 13.68 18.08 39.33
N ASP A 327 14.49 17.42 40.17
CA ASP A 327 15.79 17.92 40.64
C ASP A 327 16.97 17.07 40.11
N THR A 328 16.68 15.86 39.63
CA THR A 328 17.67 14.84 39.29
C THR A 328 17.50 14.35 37.86
N GLY A 329 18.50 14.58 37.01
CA GLY A 329 18.47 14.19 35.60
C GLY A 329 19.81 14.32 34.89
N ILE A 330 19.84 14.01 33.59
CA ILE A 330 21.02 14.17 32.74
C ILE A 330 20.62 14.34 31.28
N LEU A 331 21.24 15.30 30.60
CA LEU A 331 21.02 15.60 29.19
C LEU A 331 22.22 15.17 28.34
N SER A 332 21.98 14.89 27.06
CA SER A 332 23.02 14.58 26.08
C SER A 332 23.88 15.80 25.73
N THR A 333 23.25 16.97 25.64
CA THR A 333 23.89 18.26 25.37
C THR A 333 23.21 19.34 26.20
N GLU A 334 23.99 20.21 26.83
CA GLU A 334 23.46 21.35 27.59
C GLU A 334 22.82 22.38 26.62
N PRO A 335 21.57 22.82 26.83
CA PRO A 335 20.94 23.81 25.97
C PRO A 335 21.58 25.19 26.05
N GLU A 336 21.41 26.00 25.01
CA GLU A 336 22.00 27.34 24.90
C GLU A 336 21.50 28.33 25.97
N TRP A 337 20.35 28.05 26.59
CA TRP A 337 19.70 28.89 27.60
C TRP A 337 20.04 28.52 29.05
N GLY A 338 20.93 27.55 29.29
CA GLY A 338 21.53 27.32 30.62
C GLY A 338 21.54 25.85 31.06
N GLY A 339 22.66 25.43 31.66
CA GLY A 339 22.99 24.02 31.94
C GLY A 339 22.74 23.48 33.35
N ASP A 340 21.84 24.11 34.11
CA ASP A 340 21.46 23.69 35.47
C ASP A 340 19.97 23.31 35.54
N ILE A 341 19.47 22.61 34.51
CA ILE A 341 18.08 22.09 34.50
C ILE A 341 17.84 21.13 35.67
N TYR A 342 18.86 20.33 36.00
CA TYR A 342 18.86 19.42 37.13
C TYR A 342 20.01 19.75 38.07
N ASN A 343 19.70 20.01 39.35
CA ASN A 343 20.72 20.27 40.36
C ASN A 343 21.54 19.01 40.69
N LYS A 344 20.97 17.82 40.49
CA LYS A 344 21.64 16.53 40.65
C LYS A 344 21.79 15.82 39.30
N LYS A 345 23.00 15.40 38.97
CA LYS A 345 23.26 14.67 37.73
C LYS A 345 23.17 13.15 37.92
N ILE A 346 22.43 12.47 37.05
CA ILE A 346 22.46 11.01 36.98
C ILE A 346 23.83 10.58 36.44
N THR A 347 24.58 9.79 37.21
CA THR A 347 25.90 9.27 36.78
C THR A 347 25.88 7.77 36.48
N ALA A 348 24.89 7.05 37.02
CA ALA A 348 24.53 5.68 36.71
C ALA A 348 23.05 5.47 37.05
N PHE A 349 22.40 4.52 36.39
CA PHE A 349 21.03 4.11 36.70
C PHE A 349 21.02 3.12 37.86
N GLU A 350 20.03 3.22 38.74
CA GLU A 350 19.92 2.37 39.93
C GLU A 350 18.68 1.47 39.85
N ALA A 351 18.83 0.23 40.29
CA ALA A 351 17.73 -0.72 40.29
C ALA A 351 16.52 -0.24 41.10
N GLY A 352 15.32 -0.46 40.54
CA GLY A 352 14.05 -0.14 41.20
C GLY A 352 13.68 1.35 41.18
N LYS A 353 14.51 2.22 40.61
CA LYS A 353 14.14 3.61 40.30
C LYS A 353 13.59 3.70 38.88
N THR A 354 12.55 4.52 38.69
CA THR A 354 11.94 4.75 37.38
C THR A 354 12.43 6.07 36.83
N TYR A 355 13.01 6.02 35.64
CA TYR A 355 13.50 7.19 34.94
C TYR A 355 12.61 7.49 33.73
N HIS A 356 12.38 8.77 33.46
CA HIS A 356 11.59 9.27 32.34
C HIS A 356 12.52 9.78 31.25
N TYR A 357 12.11 9.57 30.01
CA TYR A 357 12.83 10.05 28.84
C TYR A 357 12.20 11.34 28.32
N GLY A 358 13.01 12.27 27.82
CA GLY A 358 12.52 13.48 27.17
C GLY A 358 13.40 13.95 26.03
N VAL A 359 12.83 14.81 25.18
CA VAL A 359 13.44 15.30 23.94
C VAL A 359 13.21 16.79 23.72
N TYR A 360 14.23 17.44 23.15
CA TYR A 360 14.16 18.84 22.73
C TYR A 360 14.53 18.94 21.25
N VAL A 361 13.59 19.44 20.46
CA VAL A 361 13.80 19.78 19.05
C VAL A 361 13.43 21.24 18.80
N THR A 362 14.06 21.82 17.78
CA THR A 362 13.71 23.15 17.27
C THR A 362 13.46 23.06 15.78
N ALA A 363 12.36 23.60 15.30
CA ALA A 363 12.12 23.68 13.88
C ALA A 363 13.12 24.59 13.17
N TYR A 364 13.40 24.32 11.89
CA TYR A 364 14.28 25.19 11.09
C TYR A 364 13.56 26.43 10.57
N THR A 365 12.34 26.25 10.06
CA THR A 365 11.59 27.31 9.37
C THR A 365 10.08 27.27 9.58
N ALA A 366 9.53 26.10 9.90
CA ALA A 366 8.09 25.90 10.12
C ALA A 366 7.77 25.96 11.62
N ASP A 367 6.50 26.18 11.96
CA ASP A 367 6.04 26.04 13.34
C ASP A 367 5.77 24.57 13.66
N ILE A 368 5.97 24.15 14.90
CA ILE A 368 5.61 22.82 15.39
C ILE A 368 4.18 22.88 15.88
N SER A 369 3.35 21.98 15.35
CA SER A 369 1.93 21.92 15.71
C SER A 369 1.75 21.73 17.22
N PRO A 370 0.79 22.42 17.86
CA PRO A 370 0.49 22.19 19.27
C PRO A 370 0.14 20.70 19.53
N ASP A 371 -0.49 20.05 18.55
CA ASP A 371 -0.93 18.65 18.56
C ASP A 371 0.07 17.69 17.90
N ALA A 372 1.33 18.09 17.72
CA ALA A 372 2.35 17.30 17.02
C ALA A 372 2.59 15.92 17.70
N LYS A 373 2.46 14.83 16.95
CA LYS A 373 2.75 13.48 17.46
C LYS A 373 4.25 13.28 17.69
N LEU A 374 4.61 12.50 18.71
CA LEU A 374 5.98 12.08 18.96
C LEU A 374 6.14 10.57 18.79
N LYS A 375 7.14 10.15 18.02
CA LYS A 375 7.58 8.76 17.90
C LYS A 375 9.01 8.59 18.39
N ILE A 376 9.21 7.56 19.22
CA ILE A 376 10.52 7.10 19.67
C ILE A 376 10.73 5.68 19.15
N ASN A 377 11.77 5.47 18.33
CA ASN A 377 12.05 4.19 17.67
C ASN A 377 10.83 3.59 16.94
N GLY A 378 10.09 4.45 16.23
CA GLY A 378 8.87 4.08 15.50
C GLY A 378 7.61 3.85 16.37
N ARG A 379 7.71 3.92 17.70
CA ARG A 379 6.56 3.83 18.61
C ARG A 379 6.06 5.22 18.99
N GLU A 380 4.77 5.46 18.77
CA GLU A 380 4.10 6.68 19.26
C GLU A 380 4.08 6.68 20.80
N VAL A 381 4.49 7.81 21.39
CA VAL A 381 4.56 8.02 22.84
C VAL A 381 3.77 9.27 23.22
N GLU A 382 3.19 9.25 24.40
CA GLU A 382 2.53 10.42 24.97
C GLU A 382 3.57 11.31 25.63
N TYR A 383 3.29 12.61 25.72
CA TYR A 383 4.23 13.57 26.27
C TYR A 383 3.56 14.76 26.95
N THR A 384 4.33 15.47 27.78
CA THR A 384 3.98 16.74 28.40
C THR A 384 5.00 17.80 27.99
N ARG A 385 4.53 18.96 27.49
CA ARG A 385 5.39 20.11 27.17
C ARG A 385 5.89 20.77 28.45
N ILE A 386 7.19 21.09 28.50
CA ILE A 386 7.85 21.66 29.69
C ILE A 386 8.13 23.18 29.50
N GLY A 387 8.11 23.67 28.25
CA GLY A 387 8.43 25.05 27.89
C GLY A 387 7.24 26.00 27.83
N ASP A 388 7.51 27.22 27.36
CA ASP A 388 6.49 28.23 27.06
C ASP A 388 5.58 27.73 25.92
N GLU A 389 4.30 27.55 26.21
CA GLU A 389 3.31 27.07 25.23
C GLU A 389 3.08 28.04 24.07
N SER A 390 3.54 29.30 24.19
CA SER A 390 3.50 30.27 23.11
C SER A 390 4.68 30.16 22.14
N ASP A 391 5.74 29.41 22.48
CA ASP A 391 6.85 29.13 21.56
C ASP A 391 6.46 27.99 20.62
N THR A 392 6.12 28.37 19.40
CA THR A 392 5.71 27.44 18.34
C THR A 392 6.89 26.79 17.63
N GLN A 393 8.13 27.25 17.80
CA GLN A 393 9.30 26.68 17.11
C GLN A 393 10.07 25.68 17.96
N SER A 394 9.87 25.70 19.28
CA SER A 394 10.45 24.76 20.22
C SER A 394 9.47 23.64 20.58
N PHE A 395 9.99 22.41 20.60
CA PHE A 395 9.27 21.26 21.13
C PHE A 395 10.12 20.60 22.19
N TRP A 396 9.84 20.98 23.44
CA TRP A 396 10.56 20.53 24.63
C TRP A 396 9.60 19.76 25.53
N VAL A 397 9.79 18.43 25.61
CA VAL A 397 8.79 17.54 26.20
C VAL A 397 9.39 16.41 27.04
N GLU A 398 8.70 16.04 28.11
CA GLU A 398 8.94 14.80 28.86
C GLU A 398 7.88 13.76 28.44
N THR A 399 8.31 12.53 28.19
CA THR A 399 7.46 11.48 27.64
C THR A 399 6.94 10.53 28.73
N ASP A 400 5.92 9.75 28.39
CA ASP A 400 5.47 8.61 29.21
C ASP A 400 6.41 7.38 29.09
N LEU A 401 7.42 7.45 28.22
CA LEU A 401 8.44 6.44 28.09
C LEU A 401 9.29 6.40 29.36
N THR A 402 9.19 5.28 30.07
CA THR A 402 9.92 5.05 31.31
C THR A 402 10.81 3.83 31.23
N MET A 403 11.87 3.87 32.04
CA MET A 403 12.83 2.79 32.18
C MET A 403 13.08 2.56 33.67
N THR A 404 12.92 1.31 34.11
CA THR A 404 13.24 0.88 35.48
C THR A 404 14.30 -0.20 35.40
N PRO A 405 15.56 0.06 35.78
CA PRO A 405 16.60 -0.96 35.76
C PRO A 405 16.22 -2.07 36.73
N ILE A 406 16.38 -3.31 36.26
CA ILE A 406 16.20 -4.48 37.10
C ILE A 406 17.58 -4.88 37.59
N SER A 407 17.77 -4.98 38.90
CA SER A 407 18.94 -5.64 39.44
C SER A 407 18.84 -7.12 39.10
N TYR A 408 19.68 -7.60 38.18
CA TYR A 408 19.87 -9.04 38.00
C TYR A 408 20.80 -9.57 39.12
N GLY A 409 20.42 -9.29 40.37
CA GLY A 409 21.04 -9.89 41.53
C GLY A 409 20.68 -11.36 41.55
N HIS A 410 21.61 -12.23 41.19
CA HIS A 410 21.56 -13.62 41.61
C HIS A 410 22.21 -13.71 42.98
N THR A 411 21.72 -14.59 43.85
CA THR A 411 22.44 -14.89 45.09
C THR A 411 23.75 -15.59 44.72
N HIS A 412 24.88 -15.02 45.12
CA HIS A 412 26.16 -15.66 44.89
C HIS A 412 26.22 -16.97 45.68
N SER A 413 26.26 -18.08 44.95
CA SER A 413 26.66 -19.37 45.47
C SER A 413 28.06 -19.65 44.96
N TYR A 414 29.03 -19.63 45.88
CA TYR A 414 30.41 -19.95 45.59
C TYR A 414 30.63 -21.46 45.77
N GLY A 415 31.30 -22.09 44.82
CA GLY A 415 31.67 -23.50 44.92
C GLY A 415 32.63 -23.74 46.10
N THR A 416 32.68 -24.97 46.63
CA THR A 416 33.62 -25.32 47.73
C THR A 416 35.04 -25.58 47.25
N ASP A 417 35.25 -25.68 45.94
CA ASP A 417 36.57 -25.92 45.35
C ASP A 417 37.35 -24.61 45.17
N TRP A 418 38.60 -24.60 45.62
CA TRP A 418 39.50 -23.47 45.41
C TRP A 418 39.94 -23.36 43.95
N LYS A 419 39.78 -22.17 43.38
CA LYS A 419 40.45 -21.74 42.14
C LYS A 419 41.77 -21.06 42.48
N TYR A 420 42.71 -21.06 41.54
CA TYR A 420 44.01 -20.45 41.74
C TYR A 420 44.65 -19.97 40.43
N ASP A 421 45.53 -18.98 40.56
CA ASP A 421 46.49 -18.55 39.54
C ASP A 421 47.92 -18.53 40.11
N SER A 422 48.87 -17.90 39.44
CA SER A 422 50.26 -17.83 39.92
C SER A 422 50.46 -17.00 41.19
N THR A 423 49.47 -16.19 41.58
CA THR A 423 49.56 -15.15 42.61
C THR A 423 48.62 -15.43 43.79
N ASN A 424 47.39 -15.88 43.52
CA ASN A 424 46.31 -15.99 44.51
C ASN A 424 45.46 -17.26 44.34
N HIS A 425 44.64 -17.54 45.36
CA HIS A 425 43.52 -18.48 45.32
C HIS A 425 42.20 -17.82 45.75
N TRP A 426 41.07 -18.30 45.25
CA TRP A 426 39.72 -17.77 45.52
C TRP A 426 38.63 -18.83 45.33
N HIS A 427 37.43 -18.59 45.83
CA HIS A 427 36.22 -19.28 45.38
C HIS A 427 35.52 -18.43 44.32
N GLU A 428 34.95 -19.09 43.31
CA GLU A 428 34.38 -18.43 42.14
C GLU A 428 32.88 -18.73 42.03
N CYS A 429 32.09 -17.68 41.80
CA CYS A 429 30.68 -17.83 41.46
C CYS A 429 30.52 -18.09 39.95
N SER A 430 29.42 -18.71 39.52
CA SER A 430 29.15 -18.95 38.09
C SER A 430 29.12 -17.67 37.24
N CYS A 431 28.93 -16.50 37.87
CA CYS A 431 28.99 -15.20 37.19
C CYS A 431 30.43 -14.63 37.03
N GLY A 432 31.45 -15.32 37.54
CA GLY A 432 32.85 -14.88 37.52
C GLY A 432 33.27 -14.00 38.70
N ASP A 433 32.39 -13.73 39.66
CA ASP A 433 32.76 -13.03 40.90
C ASP A 433 33.64 -13.92 41.79
N LYS A 434 34.56 -13.31 42.55
CA LYS A 434 35.60 -14.00 43.33
C LYS A 434 35.47 -13.65 44.81
N SER A 435 35.22 -14.65 45.65
CA SER A 435 35.31 -14.52 47.12
C SER A 435 36.60 -15.13 47.67
N ASP A 436 36.94 -14.75 48.89
CA ASP A 436 38.10 -15.27 49.63
C ASP A 436 39.44 -15.14 48.89
N LEU A 437 39.55 -14.16 48.00
CA LEU A 437 40.75 -13.91 47.20
C LEU A 437 41.94 -13.61 48.13
N THR A 438 42.86 -14.56 48.21
CA THR A 438 43.99 -14.52 49.13
C THR A 438 45.27 -14.99 48.42
N ALA A 439 46.40 -14.38 48.76
CA ALA A 439 47.70 -14.80 48.25
C ALA A 439 48.07 -16.21 48.75
N HIS A 440 48.87 -16.93 47.95
CA HIS A 440 49.30 -18.29 48.30
C HIS A 440 50.14 -18.35 49.57
N SER A 441 49.82 -19.31 50.45
CA SER A 441 50.68 -19.70 51.58
C SER A 441 51.43 -20.99 51.27
N PHE A 442 52.70 -20.86 50.92
CA PHE A 442 53.55 -21.96 50.44
C PHE A 442 54.27 -22.70 51.57
N LYS A 443 54.40 -24.03 51.39
CA LYS A 443 55.27 -24.89 52.18
C LYS A 443 56.19 -25.67 51.25
N TRP A 444 57.42 -25.95 51.70
CA TRP A 444 58.36 -26.79 50.95
C TRP A 444 58.04 -28.27 51.14
N LEU A 445 57.90 -29.00 50.04
CA LEU A 445 57.81 -30.46 50.01
C LEU A 445 59.00 -31.03 49.26
N VAL A 446 59.62 -32.07 49.82
CA VAL A 446 60.70 -32.80 49.16
C VAL A 446 60.09 -33.85 48.25
N ASP A 447 60.37 -33.75 46.94
CA ASP A 447 59.91 -34.70 45.92
C ASP A 447 60.85 -35.90 45.83
N LYS A 448 62.16 -35.63 45.90
CA LYS A 448 63.22 -36.62 45.86
C LYS A 448 64.29 -36.23 46.87
N GLU A 449 64.56 -37.12 47.82
CA GLU A 449 65.66 -36.94 48.75
C GLU A 449 67.00 -36.90 47.99
N ALA A 450 67.88 -35.98 48.38
CA ALA A 450 69.23 -35.96 47.87
C ALA A 450 70.03 -37.13 48.48
N THR A 451 70.84 -37.79 47.66
CA THR A 451 71.77 -38.84 48.11
C THR A 451 73.21 -38.37 47.89
N ALA A 452 74.19 -39.17 48.31
CA ALA A 452 75.60 -38.85 48.07
C ALA A 452 75.99 -38.84 46.58
N ALA A 453 75.24 -39.53 45.72
CA ALA A 453 75.52 -39.64 44.29
C ALA A 453 74.55 -38.84 43.41
N GLU A 454 73.32 -38.61 43.89
CA GLU A 454 72.25 -38.02 43.09
C GLU A 454 71.67 -36.77 43.78
N LYS A 455 71.43 -35.72 42.98
CA LYS A 455 70.67 -34.56 43.43
C LYS A 455 69.24 -34.96 43.79
N GLY A 456 68.70 -34.32 44.81
CA GLY A 456 67.28 -34.35 45.16
C GLY A 456 66.50 -33.23 44.49
N SER A 457 65.21 -33.12 44.78
CA SER A 457 64.36 -32.02 44.35
C SER A 457 63.29 -31.73 45.40
N LYS A 458 62.92 -30.45 45.53
CA LYS A 458 61.79 -29.99 46.35
C LYS A 458 61.01 -28.92 45.61
N HIS A 459 59.73 -28.76 45.91
CA HIS A 459 58.92 -27.66 45.40
C HIS A 459 58.15 -26.96 46.51
N GLU A 460 57.64 -25.77 46.20
CA GLU A 460 56.71 -25.04 47.06
C GLU A 460 55.28 -25.37 46.62
N GLU A 461 54.46 -25.88 47.54
CA GLU A 461 53.03 -26.14 47.33
C GLU A 461 52.19 -25.26 48.25
N CYS A 462 51.12 -24.67 47.71
CA CYS A 462 50.17 -23.92 48.49
C CYS A 462 49.37 -24.88 49.38
N SER A 463 49.44 -24.65 50.69
CA SER A 463 48.75 -25.51 51.68
C SER A 463 47.22 -25.40 51.68
N VAL A 464 46.65 -24.47 50.92
CA VAL A 464 45.20 -24.23 50.82
C VAL A 464 44.63 -24.82 49.53
N CYS A 465 45.16 -24.39 48.38
CA CYS A 465 44.60 -24.74 47.07
C CYS A 465 45.41 -25.79 46.28
N GLY A 466 46.58 -26.22 46.79
CA GLY A 466 47.43 -27.21 46.12
C GLY A 466 48.22 -26.69 44.91
N TYR A 467 48.25 -25.37 44.67
CA TYR A 467 49.07 -24.78 43.61
C TYR A 467 50.57 -25.04 43.85
N LYS A 468 51.27 -25.59 42.85
CA LYS A 468 52.68 -25.97 42.92
C LYS A 468 53.54 -25.06 42.08
N LYS A 469 54.62 -24.54 42.67
CA LYS A 469 55.69 -23.88 41.92
C LYS A 469 56.63 -24.91 41.29
N ALA A 470 57.48 -24.44 40.38
CA ALA A 470 58.53 -25.25 39.79
C ALA A 470 59.44 -25.85 40.88
N ALA A 471 59.81 -27.12 40.70
CA ALA A 471 60.73 -27.80 41.59
C ALA A 471 62.15 -27.21 41.48
N VAL A 472 62.80 -27.08 42.63
CA VAL A 472 64.17 -26.63 42.80
C VAL A 472 65.02 -27.83 43.20
N GLU A 473 66.22 -27.95 42.61
CA GLU A 473 67.16 -29.02 42.93
C GLU A 473 67.72 -28.88 44.35
N ILE A 474 67.87 -30.01 45.05
CA ILE A 474 68.62 -30.13 46.30
C ILE A 474 70.00 -30.72 45.95
N PRO A 475 71.11 -30.05 46.26
CA PRO A 475 72.45 -30.58 46.02
C PRO A 475 72.69 -31.94 46.69
N ALA A 476 73.49 -32.81 46.07
CA ALA A 476 73.89 -34.10 46.63
C ALA A 476 74.64 -33.90 47.97
N THR A 477 74.36 -34.76 48.94
CA THR A 477 74.97 -34.69 50.28
C THR A 477 76.39 -35.26 50.22
N SER A 478 77.42 -34.40 50.22
CA SER A 478 78.81 -34.86 50.14
C SER A 478 79.23 -35.70 51.36
N SER A 479 79.81 -36.87 51.11
CA SER A 479 80.60 -37.63 52.09
C SER A 479 81.96 -36.94 52.26
N GLY A 480 82.27 -36.48 53.48
CA GLY A 480 83.29 -35.45 53.73
C GLY A 480 84.76 -35.89 53.78
N ASN A 481 85.66 -34.88 53.81
CA ASN A 481 86.70 -34.69 54.83
C ASN A 481 87.36 -33.30 54.65
N GLY A 482 87.64 -32.62 55.77
CA GLY A 482 87.79 -31.16 55.82
C GLY A 482 89.17 -30.56 55.50
N SER A 483 89.22 -29.23 55.52
CA SER A 483 90.32 -28.43 56.07
C SER A 483 89.86 -26.96 56.20
N ALA A 484 90.34 -26.32 57.27
CA ALA A 484 90.16 -24.90 57.57
C ALA A 484 90.86 -24.00 56.54
N ASP A 485 90.26 -22.83 56.25
CA ASP A 485 90.91 -21.54 56.49
C ASP A 485 89.93 -20.35 56.39
N ARG A 486 90.23 -19.31 57.19
CA ARG A 486 89.45 -18.11 57.53
C ARG A 486 89.98 -16.90 56.70
N PRO A 487 89.63 -15.61 56.95
CA PRO A 487 88.37 -14.85 57.14
C PRO A 487 88.15 -13.73 56.08
N ALA A 488 86.94 -13.17 55.97
CA ALA A 488 86.74 -11.72 55.77
C ALA A 488 85.33 -11.28 56.25
N LYS A 489 85.27 -10.12 56.92
CA LYS A 489 84.15 -9.43 57.60
C LYS A 489 83.84 -8.12 56.81
N PRO A 490 82.81 -7.26 57.08
CA PRO A 490 81.50 -7.32 57.79
C PRO A 490 80.29 -6.88 56.92
N GLY A 491 79.07 -6.90 57.46
CA GLY A 491 77.97 -6.02 56.99
C GLY A 491 76.65 -6.23 57.76
N ASN A 492 76.04 -5.14 58.24
CA ASN A 492 74.95 -5.08 59.23
C ASN A 492 73.55 -5.51 58.74
N THR A 493 72.76 -5.91 59.74
CA THR A 493 71.29 -6.04 59.90
C THR A 493 70.35 -5.25 58.98
N SER A 494 69.28 -5.90 58.50
CA SER A 494 67.88 -5.42 58.62
C SER A 494 66.86 -6.49 58.20
N SER A 495 65.72 -6.50 58.90
CA SER A 495 64.52 -7.33 58.75
C SER A 495 63.86 -7.23 57.36
N PRO A 496 63.03 -8.21 56.93
CA PRO A 496 62.25 -8.04 55.70
C PRO A 496 61.08 -7.08 55.96
N GLN A 497 61.08 -5.96 55.25
CA GLN A 497 59.99 -5.02 55.15
C GLN A 497 59.38 -5.14 53.75
N THR A 498 58.05 -5.18 53.72
CA THR A 498 57.17 -5.22 52.55
C THR A 498 57.34 -4.02 51.61
N GLY A 499 57.18 -4.25 50.31
CA GLY A 499 56.87 -3.22 49.32
C GLY A 499 57.88 -3.13 48.18
N ASP A 500 57.66 -3.90 47.12
CA ASP A 500 58.44 -3.74 45.89
C ASP A 500 57.70 -2.78 44.94
N ASN A 501 58.29 -1.60 44.74
CA ASN A 501 57.78 -0.48 43.93
C ASN A 501 58.15 -0.61 42.45
N SER A 502 58.15 -1.83 41.91
CA SER A 502 58.51 -2.07 40.51
C SER A 502 57.32 -1.84 39.58
N ARG A 503 56.90 -0.57 39.38
CA ARG A 503 56.16 -0.13 38.15
C ARG A 503 55.86 1.36 38.00
N LEU A 504 56.55 2.29 38.69
CA LEU A 504 56.35 3.74 38.48
C LEU A 504 56.63 4.19 37.03
N ALA A 505 57.59 3.58 36.34
CA ALA A 505 57.88 3.89 34.92
C ALA A 505 56.75 3.45 33.96
N LEU A 506 55.95 2.45 34.34
CA LEU A 506 54.85 1.94 33.52
C LEU A 506 53.61 2.85 33.62
N TRP A 507 53.44 3.54 34.74
CA TRP A 507 52.38 4.53 34.94
C TRP A 507 52.68 5.87 34.26
N PHE A 508 53.95 6.25 34.04
CA PHE A 508 54.31 7.41 33.22
C PHE A 508 54.15 7.16 31.70
N ALA A 509 54.33 5.92 31.22
CA ALA A 509 54.18 5.58 29.81
C ALA A 509 52.71 5.57 29.34
N VAL A 510 51.76 5.26 30.24
CA VAL A 510 50.30 5.32 29.94
C VAL A 510 49.82 6.79 29.84
N LEU A 511 50.50 7.73 30.51
CA LEU A 511 50.18 9.15 30.51
C LEU A 511 50.65 9.90 29.25
N CYS A 512 51.50 9.29 28.42
CA CYS A 512 52.03 9.92 27.19
C CYS A 512 51.33 9.48 25.88
N ILE A 513 50.29 8.63 25.93
CA ILE A 513 49.48 8.28 24.74
C ILE A 513 48.24 9.19 24.60
N SER A 514 47.88 9.96 25.63
CA SER A 514 46.68 10.83 25.63
C SER A 514 46.97 12.34 25.58
N GLY A 515 48.15 12.78 25.13
CA GLY A 515 48.46 14.20 25.10
C GLY A 515 49.49 14.60 24.04
N GLY A 516 49.01 15.15 22.93
CA GLY A 516 49.76 16.13 22.13
C GLY A 516 49.93 15.82 20.65
N VAL A 517 49.09 16.44 19.81
CA VAL A 517 49.52 16.99 18.51
C VAL A 517 49.44 18.52 18.61
N LEU A 518 50.62 19.14 18.62
CA LEU A 518 50.91 20.57 18.42
C LEU A 518 50.55 20.95 16.96
N THR A 519 50.21 22.19 16.58
CA THR A 519 51.20 23.27 16.43
C THR A 519 50.61 24.68 16.29
N VAL A 520 51.30 25.60 16.97
CA VAL A 520 51.30 27.06 16.84
C VAL A 520 52.16 27.51 15.64
N LEU A 521 51.68 28.48 14.86
CA LEU A 521 52.45 29.50 14.12
C LEU A 521 51.59 30.78 14.23
N GLY A 522 52.03 31.97 14.62
CA GLY A 522 53.31 32.64 14.50
C GLY A 522 53.01 34.07 13.99
N ILE A 523 53.07 35.06 14.88
CA ILE A 523 52.71 36.48 14.68
C ILE A 523 53.62 37.19 13.66
N ALA A 524 53.07 38.07 12.80
CA ALA A 524 53.70 39.34 12.39
C ALA A 524 52.75 40.34 11.67
N SER A 525 52.25 41.30 12.44
CA SER A 525 52.27 42.76 12.19
C SER A 525 51.74 43.44 10.89
N ARG A 526 51.07 44.59 11.13
CA ARG A 526 50.92 45.83 10.32
C ARG A 526 49.84 45.85 9.21
N LYS A 527 48.78 46.66 9.40
CA LYS A 527 48.69 48.12 9.10
C LYS A 527 47.23 48.53 8.77
N LYS A 528 46.81 49.69 9.30
CA LYS A 528 45.60 50.47 8.98
C LYS A 528 45.34 50.69 7.47
N SER A 529 44.08 50.61 7.04
CA SER A 529 43.27 51.66 6.35
C SER A 529 41.85 51.13 6.12
N LYS A 530 40.78 51.69 6.71
CA LYS A 530 39.90 52.75 6.18
C LYS A 530 39.29 52.50 4.79
N ASN A 531 37.96 52.69 4.76
CA ASN A 531 37.02 52.94 3.65
C ASN A 531 36.49 51.70 2.93
N ALA A 532 35.29 51.64 2.34
CA ALA A 532 34.01 52.38 2.34
C ALA A 532 33.30 51.84 1.07
N LEU A 533 31.96 51.78 1.07
CA LEU A 533 31.08 51.39 -0.06
C LEU A 533 31.22 49.91 -0.49
N LYS A 534 30.14 49.19 -0.79
CA LYS A 534 28.85 49.59 -1.35
C LYS A 534 27.79 48.57 -0.97
#